data_AF-A0A4U7F1C0-F1
#
_entry.id   AF-A0A4U7F1C0-F1
#
_cell.length_a   1.000
_cell.length_b   1.000
_cell.length_c   1.000
_cell.angle_alpha   90.00
_cell.angle_beta   90.00
_cell.angle_gamma   90.00
#
_symmetry.space_group_name_H-M   'P 1'
#
loop_
_entity.id
_entity.type
_entity.pdbx_description
1 polymer ?
#
loop_
_entity_poly.entity_id
_entity_poly.type
_entity_poly.pdbx_seq_one_letter_code
_entity_poly.pdbx_strand_id
1 'polypeptide(L)'
;MESINRTAIELVDEALDFSGELDVVGYELDNGATVVDFGVDAAGGIEAGLLLAEIQTAGLANLRTRMGEVADAPRQYVELSTDHPAIALLCSQKAGWELATDDGFEGLGSGPARALVGRETEFERVGYYDSSEFATLAVEPVAYAGRKTPSG
;
A
#
# COMPACT_ATOMS: atom_id res chain seq x y z
N MET A 1 -13.04 -12.57 10.93
CA MET A 1 -12.80 -11.80 9.69
C MET A 1 -11.74 -12.56 8.92
N GLU A 2 -11.83 -12.60 7.59
CA GLU A 2 -10.74 -13.15 6.78
C GLU A 2 -9.49 -12.27 6.89
N SER A 3 -8.32 -12.84 6.64
CA SER A 3 -7.05 -12.10 6.76
C SER A 3 -6.99 -10.97 5.75
N ILE A 4 -6.75 -9.75 6.24
CA ILE A 4 -6.58 -8.57 5.38
C ILE A 4 -5.29 -8.65 4.55
N ASN A 5 -4.27 -9.38 5.00
CA ASN A 5 -3.09 -9.65 4.18
C ASN A 5 -3.42 -10.58 3.01
N ARG A 6 -4.25 -11.62 3.21
CA ARG A 6 -4.66 -12.49 2.10
C ARG A 6 -5.39 -11.70 1.02
N THR A 7 -6.38 -10.87 1.39
CA THR A 7 -7.10 -10.03 0.43
C THR A 7 -6.18 -9.05 -0.30
N ALA A 8 -5.23 -8.43 0.40
CA ALA A 8 -4.30 -7.51 -0.23
C ALA A 8 -3.32 -8.18 -1.19
N ILE A 9 -3.01 -9.46 -1.02
CA ILE A 9 -2.18 -10.21 -1.97
C ILE A 9 -2.91 -10.43 -3.28
N GLU A 10 -4.21 -10.74 -3.23
CA GLU A 10 -5.01 -10.87 -4.45
C GLU A 10 -5.01 -9.57 -5.26
N LEU A 11 -5.03 -8.41 -4.58
CA LEU A 11 -4.92 -7.09 -5.23
C LEU A 11 -3.51 -6.80 -5.76
N VAL A 12 -2.46 -7.30 -5.10
CA VAL A 12 -1.08 -7.19 -5.61
C VAL A 12 -0.89 -8.06 -6.85
N ASP A 13 -1.47 -9.27 -6.86
CA ASP A 13 -1.47 -10.14 -8.03
C ASP A 13 -2.18 -9.47 -9.20
N GLU A 14 -3.32 -8.80 -8.96
CA GLU A 14 -3.99 -7.98 -9.97
C GLU A 14 -3.10 -6.85 -10.49
N ALA A 15 -2.37 -6.16 -9.61
CA ALA A 15 -1.43 -5.10 -10.02
C ALA A 15 -0.30 -5.63 -10.93
N LEU A 16 0.16 -6.86 -10.67
CA LEU A 16 1.18 -7.53 -11.49
C LEU A 16 0.61 -7.99 -12.83
N ASP A 17 -0.60 -8.54 -12.85
CA ASP A 17 -1.27 -9.00 -14.07
C ASP A 17 -1.56 -7.84 -15.04
N PHE A 18 -1.86 -6.64 -14.51
CA PHE A 18 -2.10 -5.42 -15.28
C PHE A 18 -0.93 -4.42 -15.26
N SER A 19 0.29 -4.90 -15.01
CA SER A 19 1.42 -4.00 -14.75
C SER A 19 1.71 -3.04 -15.92
N GLY A 20 1.48 -3.50 -17.16
CA GLY A 20 1.66 -2.70 -18.37
C GLY A 20 0.60 -1.60 -18.53
N GLU A 21 -0.65 -1.87 -18.19
CA GLU A 21 -1.76 -0.92 -18.25
C GLU A 21 -1.70 0.11 -17.12
N LEU A 22 -1.14 -0.27 -15.97
CA LEU A 22 -0.99 0.57 -14.78
C LEU A 22 0.32 1.37 -14.78
N ASP A 23 1.22 1.12 -15.74
CA ASP A 23 2.58 1.68 -15.78
C ASP A 23 3.36 1.42 -14.47
N VAL A 24 3.22 0.22 -13.89
CA VAL A 24 3.95 -0.26 -12.70
C VAL A 24 4.93 -1.38 -13.04
N VAL A 25 5.92 -1.60 -12.17
CA VAL A 25 6.98 -2.59 -12.44
C VAL A 25 7.17 -3.55 -11.26
N GLY A 26 6.84 -4.82 -11.46
CA GLY A 26 7.10 -5.90 -10.51
C GLY A 26 8.49 -6.52 -10.67
N TYR A 27 9.15 -6.87 -9.57
CA TYR A 27 10.39 -7.65 -9.55
C TYR A 27 10.57 -8.41 -8.22
N GLU A 28 11.37 -9.46 -8.23
CA GLU A 28 11.68 -10.27 -7.05
C GLU A 28 13.09 -9.95 -6.52
N LEU A 29 13.24 -9.94 -5.21
CA LEU A 29 14.53 -9.81 -4.52
C LEU A 29 15.15 -11.18 -4.26
N ASP A 30 16.47 -11.24 -3.99
CA ASP A 30 17.19 -12.50 -3.73
C ASP A 30 16.64 -13.32 -2.55
N ASN A 31 15.89 -12.69 -1.64
CA ASN A 31 15.24 -13.35 -0.51
C ASN A 31 13.82 -13.84 -0.79
N GLY A 32 13.34 -13.73 -2.04
CA GLY A 32 12.01 -14.15 -2.48
C GLY A 32 10.90 -13.13 -2.23
N ALA A 33 11.21 -11.93 -1.73
CA ALA A 33 10.21 -10.87 -1.60
C ALA A 33 9.92 -10.23 -2.96
N THR A 34 8.64 -10.05 -3.27
CA THR A 34 8.19 -9.30 -4.45
C THR A 34 8.07 -7.82 -4.12
N VAL A 35 8.63 -6.98 -4.99
CA VAL A 35 8.49 -5.53 -4.95
C VAL A 35 7.75 -5.09 -6.21
N VAL A 36 6.73 -4.27 -6.03
CA VAL A 36 6.03 -3.60 -7.12
C VAL A 36 6.30 -2.11 -7.01
N ASP A 37 6.96 -1.56 -8.01
CA ASP A 37 7.24 -0.14 -8.10
C ASP A 37 6.04 0.59 -8.71
N PHE A 38 5.38 1.41 -7.89
CA PHE A 38 4.23 2.22 -8.25
C PHE A 38 4.58 3.67 -8.64
N GLY A 39 5.86 4.09 -8.60
CA GLY A 39 6.19 5.50 -8.89
C GLY A 39 7.61 5.98 -8.57
N VAL A 40 8.56 5.11 -8.25
CA VAL A 40 9.96 5.48 -8.00
C VAL A 40 10.71 5.59 -9.32
N ASP A 41 10.84 4.48 -10.05
CA ASP A 41 11.37 4.41 -11.41
C ASP A 41 10.24 4.20 -12.43
N ALA A 42 9.14 3.55 -12.00
CA ALA A 42 7.91 3.42 -12.77
C ALA A 42 7.16 4.76 -12.90
N ALA A 43 6.42 4.95 -13.99
CA ALA A 43 5.64 6.18 -14.18
C ALA A 43 4.38 6.20 -13.30
N GLY A 44 3.75 5.04 -13.08
CA GLY A 44 2.47 4.90 -12.40
C GLY A 44 1.35 5.66 -13.10
N GLY A 45 0.30 5.96 -12.35
CA GLY A 45 -0.86 6.66 -12.89
C GLY A 45 -1.99 6.76 -11.88
N ILE A 46 -3.12 7.33 -12.33
CA ILE A 46 -4.31 7.48 -11.47
C ILE A 46 -4.84 6.11 -11.03
N GLU A 47 -5.01 5.17 -11.95
CA GLU A 47 -5.52 3.82 -11.64
C GLU A 47 -4.52 3.03 -10.79
N ALA A 48 -3.21 3.16 -11.04
CA ALA A 48 -2.18 2.57 -10.18
C ALA A 48 -2.24 3.11 -8.74
N GLY A 49 -2.46 4.42 -8.58
CA GLY A 49 -2.66 5.04 -7.27
C GLY A 49 -3.94 4.61 -6.57
N LEU A 50 -5.03 4.41 -7.32
CA LEU A 50 -6.28 3.87 -6.77
C LEU A 50 -6.07 2.43 -6.29
N LEU A 51 -5.44 1.57 -7.10
CA LEU A 51 -5.14 0.19 -6.71
C LEU A 51 -4.18 0.11 -5.52
N LEU A 52 -3.16 0.97 -5.46
CA LEU A 52 -2.27 1.06 -4.29
C LEU A 52 -3.04 1.42 -3.02
N ALA A 53 -3.99 2.36 -3.11
CA ALA A 53 -4.84 2.73 -1.98
C ALA A 53 -5.84 1.62 -1.60
N GLU A 54 -6.33 0.84 -2.57
CA GLU A 54 -7.12 -0.36 -2.31
C GLU A 54 -6.28 -1.43 -1.60
N ILE A 55 -5.05 -1.68 -2.03
CA ILE A 55 -4.09 -2.56 -1.34
C ILE A 55 -3.84 -2.08 0.10
N GLN A 56 -3.59 -0.79 0.29
CA GLN A 56 -3.37 -0.20 1.62
C GLN A 56 -4.60 -0.36 2.53
N THR A 57 -5.81 -0.34 1.99
CA THR A 57 -7.05 -0.59 2.74
C THR A 57 -7.44 -2.06 2.76
N ALA A 58 -6.62 -2.95 2.17
CA ALA A 58 -6.87 -4.37 2.01
C ALA A 58 -8.22 -4.70 1.34
N GLY A 59 -8.62 -3.91 0.36
CA GLY A 59 -9.90 -4.04 -0.35
C GLY A 59 -11.13 -3.70 0.50
N LEU A 60 -10.96 -3.19 1.72
CA LEU A 60 -12.07 -2.84 2.62
C LEU A 60 -12.64 -1.44 2.34
N ALA A 61 -12.08 -0.71 1.38
CA ALA A 61 -12.60 0.57 0.94
C ALA A 61 -12.86 0.54 -0.57
N ASN A 62 -13.96 1.16 -1.00
CA ASN A 62 -14.20 1.44 -2.41
C ASN A 62 -13.64 2.82 -2.74
N LEU A 63 -12.71 2.86 -3.69
CA LEU A 63 -12.12 4.10 -4.19
C LEU A 63 -12.56 4.36 -5.63
N ARG A 64 -12.79 5.64 -5.94
CA ARG A 64 -13.08 6.07 -7.32
C ARG A 64 -12.68 7.50 -7.52
N THR A 65 -12.36 7.87 -8.76
CA THR A 65 -12.16 9.27 -9.10
C THR A 65 -13.44 9.93 -9.62
N ARG A 66 -13.55 11.22 -9.33
CA ARG A 66 -14.62 12.09 -9.83
C ARG A 66 -14.00 13.43 -10.24
N MET A 67 -14.56 14.01 -11.29
CA MET A 67 -14.33 15.43 -11.61
C MET A 67 -15.40 16.26 -10.91
N GLY A 68 -14.99 17.35 -10.28
CA GLY A 68 -15.91 18.32 -9.68
C GLY A 68 -15.19 19.59 -9.28
N GLU A 69 -15.83 20.37 -8.42
CA GLU A 69 -15.25 21.61 -7.89
C GLU A 69 -14.68 21.36 -6.50
N VAL A 70 -13.38 21.62 -6.32
CA VAL A 70 -12.69 21.55 -5.02
C VAL A 70 -11.98 22.87 -4.81
N ALA A 71 -12.33 23.56 -3.71
CA ALA A 71 -11.85 24.92 -3.42
C ALA A 71 -12.05 25.88 -4.60
N ASP A 72 -13.29 25.95 -5.10
CA ASP A 72 -13.74 26.83 -6.19
C ASP A 72 -12.99 26.62 -7.53
N ALA A 73 -12.38 25.44 -7.73
CA ALA A 73 -11.66 25.10 -8.95
C ALA A 73 -12.04 23.71 -9.47
N PRO A 74 -12.15 23.51 -10.81
CA PRO A 74 -12.35 22.18 -11.38
C PRO A 74 -11.13 21.31 -11.10
N ARG A 75 -11.33 20.24 -10.34
CA ARG A 75 -10.28 19.31 -9.89
C ARG A 75 -10.83 17.89 -9.93
N GLN A 76 -9.94 16.95 -10.24
CA GLN A 76 -10.20 15.55 -9.93
C GLN A 76 -10.02 15.34 -8.43
N TYR A 77 -10.87 14.53 -7.83
CA TYR A 77 -10.76 14.09 -6.44
C TYR A 77 -11.05 12.60 -6.33
N VAL A 78 -10.56 12.00 -5.25
CA VAL A 78 -10.85 10.61 -4.90
C VAL A 78 -11.99 10.59 -3.90
N GLU A 79 -13.03 9.83 -4.20
CA GLU A 79 -14.05 9.45 -3.24
C GLU A 79 -13.69 8.10 -2.64
N LEU A 80 -13.71 8.01 -1.31
CA LEU A 80 -13.50 6.79 -0.56
C LEU A 80 -14.73 6.52 0.31
N SER A 81 -15.20 5.27 0.29
CA SER A 81 -16.25 4.79 1.19
C SER A 81 -15.87 3.43 1.77
N THR A 82 -16.20 3.20 3.04
CA THR A 82 -15.91 1.93 3.72
C THR A 82 -16.90 1.69 4.86
N ASP A 83 -17.34 0.45 5.01
CA ASP A 83 -18.12 -0.01 6.16
C ASP A 83 -17.24 -0.55 7.29
N HIS A 84 -15.92 -0.55 7.09
CA HIS A 84 -14.91 -1.06 8.03
C HIS A 84 -13.85 -0.01 8.39
N PRO A 85 -14.22 1.24 8.76
CA PRO A 85 -13.27 2.35 8.88
C PRO A 85 -12.14 2.09 9.88
N ALA A 86 -12.43 1.42 10.99
CA ALA A 86 -11.41 1.08 11.99
C ALA A 86 -10.33 0.14 11.41
N ILE A 87 -10.73 -0.87 10.65
CA ILE A 87 -9.81 -1.87 10.12
C ILE A 87 -9.13 -1.34 8.86
N ALA A 88 -9.92 -0.83 7.91
CA ALA A 88 -9.45 -0.31 6.63
C ALA A 88 -8.49 0.87 6.81
N LEU A 89 -8.84 1.84 7.66
CA LEU A 89 -8.10 3.11 7.73
C LEU A 89 -7.04 3.11 8.83
N LEU A 90 -7.32 2.55 10.01
CA LEU A 90 -6.38 2.59 11.14
C LEU A 90 -5.48 1.37 11.21
N CYS A 91 -6.06 0.17 11.13
CA CYS A 91 -5.32 -1.09 11.22
C CYS A 91 -4.64 -1.51 9.91
N SER A 92 -4.92 -0.84 8.80
CA SER A 92 -4.31 -1.10 7.50
C SER A 92 -3.73 0.17 6.88
N GLN A 93 -4.54 1.07 6.30
CA GLN A 93 -4.06 2.16 5.44
C GLN A 93 -3.12 3.16 6.11
N LYS A 94 -3.32 3.47 7.40
CA LYS A 94 -2.48 4.42 8.13
C LYS A 94 -0.98 4.11 7.91
N ALA A 95 -0.22 5.13 7.56
CA ALA A 95 1.24 5.08 7.47
C ALA A 95 1.86 5.12 8.88
N GLY A 96 1.58 4.09 9.68
CA GLY A 96 1.86 4.04 11.11
C GLY A 96 3.18 3.37 11.47
N TRP A 97 3.88 2.78 10.50
CA TRP A 97 5.14 2.08 10.74
C TRP A 97 6.31 2.91 10.22
N GLU A 98 7.10 3.48 11.11
CA GLU A 98 8.38 4.11 10.76
C GLU A 98 9.41 3.02 10.41
N LEU A 99 9.92 3.06 9.18
CA LEU A 99 10.92 2.14 8.66
C LEU A 99 12.28 2.83 8.64
N ALA A 100 13.26 2.22 9.28
CA ALA A 100 14.65 2.64 9.24
C ALA A 100 15.56 1.41 9.16
N THR A 101 16.58 1.47 8.32
CA THR A 101 17.58 0.41 8.17
C THR A 101 19.00 0.95 8.39
N ASP A 102 19.93 0.06 8.74
CA ASP A 102 21.32 0.42 9.04
C ASP A 102 22.08 1.00 7.83
N ASP A 103 21.63 0.69 6.61
CA ASP A 103 22.17 1.22 5.34
C ASP A 103 21.56 2.58 4.93
N GLY A 104 20.72 3.17 5.79
CA GLY A 104 20.26 4.55 5.68
C GLY A 104 18.95 4.73 4.90
N PHE A 105 18.17 3.67 4.68
CA PHE A 105 16.81 3.82 4.17
C PHE A 105 15.89 4.37 5.28
N GLU A 106 15.06 5.35 4.91
CA GLU A 106 14.01 5.90 5.77
C GLU A 106 12.70 5.99 4.99
N GLY A 107 11.60 5.52 5.60
CA GLY A 107 10.29 5.52 4.96
C GLY A 107 9.14 5.27 5.94
N LEU A 108 7.93 5.36 5.42
CA LEU A 108 6.70 5.05 6.14
C LEU A 108 6.02 3.83 5.54
N GLY A 109 5.75 2.84 6.39
CA GLY A 109 4.99 1.65 6.07
C GLY A 109 3.51 1.84 6.35
N SER A 110 2.69 1.48 5.35
CA SER A 110 1.24 1.46 5.37
C SER A 110 0.73 0.11 4.86
N GLY A 111 -0.50 -0.25 5.18
CA GLY A 111 -1.13 -1.48 4.72
C GLY A 111 -1.17 -2.63 5.74
N PRO A 112 -1.68 -3.79 5.31
CA PRO A 112 -2.16 -4.85 6.19
C PRO A 112 -1.05 -5.59 6.95
N ALA A 113 0.21 -5.55 6.50
CA ALA A 113 1.32 -6.14 7.24
C ALA A 113 1.46 -5.56 8.66
N ARG A 114 1.03 -4.30 8.88
CA ARG A 114 1.00 -3.68 10.21
C ARG A 114 0.17 -4.48 11.21
N ALA A 115 -0.90 -5.13 10.75
CA ALA A 115 -1.78 -5.94 11.61
C ALA A 115 -1.17 -7.28 12.05
N LEU A 116 -0.12 -7.77 11.39
CA LEU A 116 0.65 -8.93 11.84
C LEU A 116 1.58 -8.56 13.00
N VAL A 117 2.08 -7.32 13.01
CA VAL A 117 3.00 -6.80 14.03
C VAL A 117 2.24 -6.22 15.23
N GLY A 118 1.14 -5.50 14.98
CA GLY A 118 0.17 -5.11 16.00
C GLY A 118 0.69 -4.16 17.09
N ARG A 119 1.75 -3.39 16.83
CA ARG A 119 2.42 -2.57 17.87
C ARG A 119 1.70 -1.27 18.21
N GLU A 120 0.84 -0.78 17.33
CA GLU A 120 0.18 0.51 17.49
C GLU A 120 -1.09 0.40 18.35
N THR A 121 -1.41 1.48 19.08
CA THR A 121 -2.53 1.51 20.04
C THR A 121 -3.90 1.24 19.42
N GLU A 122 -4.04 1.50 18.12
CA GLU A 122 -5.24 1.31 17.34
C GLU A 122 -5.60 -0.17 17.26
N PHE A 123 -4.62 -1.08 17.15
CA PHE A 123 -4.86 -2.53 17.13
C PHE A 123 -5.46 -3.02 18.45
N GLU A 124 -4.94 -2.54 19.58
CA GLU A 124 -5.48 -2.86 20.92
C GLU A 124 -6.91 -2.32 21.06
N ARG A 125 -7.15 -1.07 20.65
CA ARG A 125 -8.47 -0.43 20.75
C ARG A 125 -9.53 -1.07 19.87
N VAL A 126 -9.15 -1.49 18.66
CA VAL A 126 -10.05 -2.14 17.70
C VAL A 126 -10.21 -3.63 18.03
N GLY A 127 -9.21 -4.23 18.70
CA GLY A 127 -9.18 -5.66 19.00
C GLY A 127 -8.92 -6.52 17.77
N TYR A 128 -8.22 -5.97 16.76
CA TYR A 128 -7.91 -6.68 15.52
C TYR A 128 -6.42 -6.91 15.38
N TYR A 129 -6.04 -8.16 15.13
CA TYR A 129 -4.69 -8.60 14.78
C TYR A 129 -4.84 -9.65 13.69
N ASP A 130 -4.02 -9.57 12.66
CA ASP A 130 -4.10 -10.49 11.54
C ASP A 130 -3.27 -11.77 11.81
N SER A 131 -3.61 -12.85 11.13
CA SER A 131 -2.88 -14.10 11.12
C SER A 131 -2.78 -14.62 9.70
N SER A 132 -1.60 -14.48 9.11
CA SER A 132 -1.30 -14.83 7.72
C SER A 132 0.14 -15.31 7.61
N GLU A 133 0.39 -16.21 6.66
CA GLU A 133 1.75 -16.62 6.27
C GLU A 133 2.44 -15.58 5.36
N PHE A 134 1.66 -14.66 4.83
CA PHE A 134 2.10 -13.63 3.89
C PHE A 134 1.80 -12.23 4.42
N ALA A 135 2.60 -11.25 4.00
CA ALA A 135 2.50 -9.86 4.44
C ALA A 135 2.58 -8.90 3.25
N THR A 136 1.67 -7.93 3.19
CA THR A 136 1.69 -6.85 2.19
C THR A 136 1.89 -5.50 2.86
N LEU A 137 2.93 -4.77 2.45
CA LEU A 137 3.29 -3.46 2.98
C LEU A 137 3.53 -2.49 1.83
N ALA A 138 2.80 -1.37 1.82
CA ALA A 138 3.08 -0.23 0.95
C ALA A 138 4.07 0.69 1.67
N VAL A 139 5.12 1.09 0.96
CA VAL A 139 6.24 1.85 1.53
C VAL A 139 6.36 3.18 0.79
N GLU A 140 6.24 4.27 1.53
CA GLU A 140 6.56 5.61 1.04
C GLU A 140 7.96 5.99 1.52
N PRO A 141 8.97 6.04 0.63
CA PRO A 141 10.31 6.45 1.02
C PRO A 141 10.38 7.96 1.28
N VAL A 142 11.02 8.35 2.40
CA VAL A 142 11.33 9.75 2.73
C VAL A 142 12.67 10.15 2.11
N ALA A 143 13.63 9.24 2.15
CA ALA A 143 14.92 9.35 1.50
C ALA A 143 15.22 8.02 0.81
N TYR A 144 15.24 8.03 -0.52
CA TYR A 144 15.64 6.87 -1.33
C TYR A 144 16.77 7.30 -2.26
N ALA A 145 17.97 6.79 -2.01
CA ALA A 145 18.94 6.69 -3.08
C ALA A 145 18.41 5.58 -3.99
N GLY A 146 17.98 5.93 -5.22
CA GLY A 146 17.47 5.01 -6.24
C GLY A 146 18.22 3.67 -6.31
N ARG A 147 17.66 2.67 -7.00
CA ARG A 147 18.33 1.36 -7.20
C ARG A 147 19.83 1.54 -7.38
N LYS A 148 20.64 1.03 -6.43
CA LYS A 148 21.98 0.59 -6.77
C LYS A 148 21.74 -0.62 -7.66
N THR A 149 21.72 -0.41 -8.97
CA THR A 149 21.73 -1.50 -9.94
C THR A 149 22.77 -2.51 -9.47
N PRO A 150 22.42 -3.80 -9.33
CA PRO A 150 23.42 -4.82 -9.16
C PRO A 150 24.33 -4.70 -10.37
N SER A 151 25.58 -4.29 -10.15
CA SER A 151 26.60 -4.31 -11.19
C SER A 151 26.90 -5.78 -11.50
N GLY A 152 26.41 -6.27 -12.63
CA GLY A 152 26.82 -7.56 -13.21
C GLY A 152 25.67 -8.45 -13.62
#